data_AF-S9SFX9-F1
#
_entry.id   AF-S9SFX9-F1
#
_cell.length_a   1.000
_cell.length_b   1.000
_cell.length_c   1.000
_cell.angle_alpha   90.00
_cell.angle_beta   90.00
_cell.angle_gamma   90.00
#
_symmetry.space_group_name_H-M   'P 1'
#
loop_
_entity.id
_entity.type
_entity.pdbx_description
1 polymer ?
#
loop_
_entity_poly.entity_id
_entity_poly.type
_entity_poly.pdbx_seq_one_letter_code
_entity_poly.pdbx_strand_id
1 'polypeptide(L)'
;MTGPVEADGQGRMSQPFAARDDYGVMAGRAIMTLDLAAVERVHGLAVEPDPREPLRIDLPMPFGGDRSDFEDVLVEDLSQHPFANLPVTITLTVTDAAGQDGSSPPEAIILPGRRFFQPVARALIEQRRDLLWSRANAPRVLGILRAIAHRPEELFPDRALYLRLSYTIRRLAAEAEALSPERQEEIAAALWDLAIQLEEGTLRDARERLERAQERLAEAMRNGASPEEIAELMQELREATDQYLRMLAQNAEPGEAGADQPQSAQGESLPITQDEIQALMDRIQELMEQGRMAEAAELMEQLNRLMENLRVTQGEGQGNGPPLPGERSMQQLQDSLRDQQALSDEAFRDLQEQFRPGGGGSGGEARPPAEGQPGGETRPEGSGREAGDRGEAEGSLADRQEALRREIERQRGELPGLTGEAADAARGALERAEGAMEQAEQALREGDLSRAIDRQAEAIDALREGLRHLGRALAENGRLPPPEQQTAEGGEDGQGRPVPGRRDPLGRQLGEGGDLGSDQTLGPTEDVYRRAEELLAEIRRRAAEQERPKHELDYLRRLLERF
;
A
#
# COMPACT_ATOMS: atom_id res chain seq x y z
N MET A 1 -21.97 -25.81 -2.54
CA MET A 1 -20.78 -24.99 -2.88
C MET A 1 -21.17 -24.14 -4.07
N THR A 2 -20.85 -22.85 -4.04
CA THR A 2 -21.30 -21.89 -5.08
C THR A 2 -20.18 -21.45 -6.02
N GLY A 3 -18.93 -21.80 -5.71
CA GLY A 3 -17.75 -21.54 -6.53
C GLY A 3 -16.60 -22.48 -6.16
N PRO A 4 -15.48 -22.44 -6.90
CA PRO A 4 -14.30 -23.26 -6.64
C PRO A 4 -13.60 -22.87 -5.33
N VAL A 5 -12.76 -23.76 -4.82
CA VAL A 5 -11.84 -23.45 -3.72
C VAL A 5 -10.76 -22.50 -4.22
N GLU A 6 -10.54 -21.41 -3.50
CA GLU A 6 -9.43 -20.48 -3.72
C GLU A 6 -8.42 -20.56 -2.57
N ALA A 7 -7.18 -20.17 -2.85
CA ALA A 7 -6.11 -20.16 -1.85
C ALA A 7 -5.11 -19.04 -2.06
N ASP A 8 -4.61 -18.46 -0.96
CA ASP A 8 -3.50 -17.52 -0.99
C ASP A 8 -2.13 -18.23 -0.88
N GLY A 9 -1.04 -17.48 -1.07
CA GLY A 9 0.33 -18.02 -0.97
C GLY A 9 0.72 -18.53 0.43
N GLN A 10 0.00 -18.11 1.47
CA GLN A 10 0.21 -18.55 2.85
C GLN A 10 -0.51 -19.88 3.15
N GLY A 11 -1.37 -20.34 2.24
CA GLY A 11 -2.13 -21.59 2.38
C GLY A 11 -3.49 -21.40 3.06
N ARG A 12 -3.98 -20.16 3.18
CA ARG A 12 -5.34 -19.89 3.63
C ARG A 12 -6.31 -20.24 2.51
N MET A 13 -7.29 -21.07 2.82
CA MET A 13 -8.32 -21.54 1.90
C MET A 13 -9.56 -20.66 2.01
N SER A 14 -10.22 -20.40 0.89
CA SER A 14 -11.51 -19.73 0.78
C SER A 14 -12.48 -20.60 -0.01
N GLN A 15 -13.64 -20.92 0.56
CA GLN A 15 -14.69 -21.71 -0.09
C GLN A 15 -16.05 -21.02 0.04
N PRO A 16 -16.58 -20.44 -1.06
CA PRO A 16 -17.93 -19.87 -1.06
C PRO A 16 -19.00 -20.98 -1.00
N PHE A 17 -20.04 -20.75 -0.21
CA PHE A 17 -21.18 -21.65 -0.09
C PHE A 17 -22.50 -20.89 0.05
N ALA A 18 -23.59 -21.60 -0.23
CA ALA A 18 -24.95 -21.15 0.02
C ALA A 18 -25.69 -22.21 0.83
N ALA A 19 -26.57 -21.78 1.71
CA ALA A 19 -27.42 -22.64 2.51
C ALA A 19 -28.85 -22.11 2.50
N ARG A 20 -29.83 -23.03 2.38
CA ARG A 20 -31.24 -22.71 2.30
C ARG A 20 -32.09 -23.71 3.06
N ASP A 21 -33.04 -23.20 3.83
CA ASP A 21 -33.98 -23.95 4.66
C ASP A 21 -35.28 -23.15 4.87
N ASP A 22 -36.42 -23.79 5.02
CA ASP A 22 -37.72 -23.14 5.22
C ASP A 22 -37.96 -22.61 6.64
N TYR A 23 -37.33 -23.23 7.65
CA TYR A 23 -37.35 -22.82 9.06
C TYR A 23 -36.04 -22.17 9.52
N GLY A 24 -35.02 -22.19 8.67
CA GLY A 24 -33.73 -21.55 8.89
C GLY A 24 -32.65 -22.51 9.38
N VAL A 25 -31.43 -22.27 8.92
CA VAL A 25 -30.25 -23.06 9.28
C VAL A 25 -29.72 -22.64 10.66
N MET A 26 -29.49 -23.61 11.53
CA MET A 26 -29.00 -23.38 12.89
C MET A 26 -27.47 -23.55 13.02
N ALA A 27 -26.91 -24.51 12.30
CA ALA A 27 -25.48 -24.80 12.30
C ALA A 27 -25.04 -25.41 10.97
N GLY A 28 -23.77 -25.26 10.63
CA GLY A 28 -23.17 -25.89 9.48
C GLY A 28 -21.76 -26.38 9.77
N ARG A 29 -21.31 -27.42 9.07
CA ARG A 29 -19.95 -27.96 9.13
C ARG A 29 -19.46 -28.35 7.74
N ALA A 30 -18.21 -28.03 7.47
CA ALA A 30 -17.44 -28.64 6.39
C ALA A 30 -16.71 -29.87 6.94
N ILE A 31 -16.88 -31.01 6.29
CA ILE A 31 -16.18 -32.26 6.59
C ILE A 31 -15.26 -32.57 5.42
N MET A 32 -13.96 -32.67 5.67
CA MET A 32 -12.95 -33.01 4.68
C MET A 32 -12.32 -34.37 5.00
N THR A 33 -12.29 -35.25 4.00
CA THR A 33 -11.70 -36.59 4.11
C THR A 33 -10.65 -36.80 3.05
N LEU A 34 -9.51 -37.40 3.40
CA LEU A 34 -8.46 -37.73 2.45
C LEU A 34 -8.98 -38.68 1.35
N ASP A 35 -8.82 -38.29 0.09
CA ASP A 35 -9.12 -39.16 -1.05
C ASP A 35 -7.88 -40.00 -1.39
N LEU A 36 -7.74 -41.11 -0.68
CA LEU A 36 -6.60 -42.02 -0.84
C LEU A 36 -6.44 -42.59 -2.26
N ALA A 37 -7.53 -42.70 -3.03
CA ALA A 37 -7.48 -43.23 -4.39
C ALA A 37 -6.87 -42.24 -5.39
N ALA A 38 -7.00 -40.94 -5.11
CA ALA A 38 -6.44 -39.86 -5.92
C ALA A 38 -4.99 -39.50 -5.54
N VAL A 39 -4.47 -39.98 -4.41
CA VAL A 39 -3.07 -39.72 -3.99
C VAL A 39 -2.09 -40.54 -4.83
N GLU A 40 -1.10 -39.88 -5.42
CA GLU A 40 0.04 -40.57 -6.01
C GLU A 40 0.97 -41.12 -4.91
N ARG A 41 0.98 -42.45 -4.73
CA ARG A 41 1.68 -43.12 -3.62
C ARG A 41 3.14 -43.42 -3.93
N VAL A 42 3.96 -42.37 -3.99
CA VAL A 42 5.41 -42.44 -4.23
C VAL A 42 6.21 -42.03 -2.99
N HIS A 43 7.45 -42.49 -2.90
CA HIS A 43 8.39 -42.11 -1.84
C HIS A 43 7.82 -42.30 -0.42
N GLY A 44 7.67 -41.24 0.39
CA GLY A 44 7.09 -41.35 1.73
C GLY A 44 5.58 -41.61 1.75
N LEU A 45 4.87 -41.36 0.64
CA LEU A 45 3.45 -41.68 0.51
C LEU A 45 3.19 -43.14 0.07
N ALA A 46 4.25 -43.91 -0.22
CA ALA A 46 4.14 -45.32 -0.58
C ALA A 46 3.65 -46.19 0.58
N VAL A 47 4.07 -45.87 1.81
CA VAL A 47 3.65 -46.57 3.04
C VAL A 47 2.16 -46.30 3.31
N GLU A 48 1.46 -47.23 3.94
CA GLU A 48 0.06 -47.03 4.33
C GLU A 48 -0.06 -45.88 5.35
N PRO A 49 -0.95 -44.89 5.13
CA PRO A 49 -1.10 -43.79 6.06
C PRO A 49 -1.63 -44.28 7.41
N ASP A 50 -1.23 -43.60 8.47
CA ASP A 50 -1.80 -43.81 9.78
C ASP A 50 -3.29 -43.38 9.76
N PRO A 51 -4.20 -44.11 10.42
CA PRO A 51 -5.62 -43.78 10.42
C PRO A 51 -5.84 -42.41 11.07
N ARG A 52 -6.63 -41.56 10.39
CA ARG A 52 -6.85 -40.18 10.81
C ARG A 52 -8.31 -39.81 10.65
N GLU A 53 -8.82 -39.05 11.61
CA GLU A 53 -10.21 -38.61 11.59
C GLU A 53 -10.44 -37.58 10.47
N PRO A 54 -11.67 -37.51 9.93
CA PRO A 54 -12.07 -36.41 9.04
C PRO A 54 -11.85 -35.05 9.70
N LEU A 55 -11.32 -34.11 8.94
CA LEU A 55 -11.21 -32.72 9.36
C LEU A 55 -12.62 -32.11 9.38
N ARG A 56 -12.99 -31.48 10.50
CA ARG A 56 -14.30 -30.86 10.69
C ARG A 56 -14.10 -29.39 11.04
N ILE A 57 -14.73 -28.52 10.26
CA ILE A 57 -14.68 -27.07 10.44
C ILE A 57 -16.11 -26.56 10.50
N ASP A 58 -16.42 -25.71 11.46
CA ASP A 58 -17.75 -25.11 11.54
C ASP A 58 -17.90 -24.06 10.43
N LEU A 59 -19.04 -24.08 9.75
CA LEU A 59 -19.34 -23.08 8.73
C LEU A 59 -19.67 -21.75 9.40
N PRO A 60 -19.20 -20.62 8.85
CA PRO A 60 -19.61 -19.32 9.33
C PRO A 60 -21.13 -19.16 9.17
N MET A 61 -21.73 -18.46 10.11
CA MET A 61 -23.17 -18.21 10.13
C MET A 61 -23.41 -16.71 10.19
N PRO A 62 -24.47 -16.19 9.52
CA PRO A 62 -24.83 -14.78 9.60
C PRO A 62 -25.03 -14.35 11.06
N PHE A 63 -24.28 -13.31 11.46
CA PHE A 63 -24.33 -12.74 12.81
C PHE A 63 -25.71 -12.11 13.14
N GLY A 64 -26.43 -11.64 12.11
CA GLY A 64 -27.80 -11.16 12.19
C GLY A 64 -28.46 -11.18 10.81
N GLY A 65 -29.78 -11.36 10.76
CA GLY A 65 -30.53 -11.47 9.50
C GLY A 65 -31.26 -12.80 9.35
N ASP A 66 -31.78 -13.03 8.15
CA ASP A 66 -32.49 -14.26 7.80
C ASP A 66 -31.51 -15.42 7.61
N ARG A 67 -31.84 -16.59 8.17
CA ARG A 67 -31.06 -17.83 8.06
C ARG A 67 -31.75 -18.87 7.17
N SER A 68 -32.86 -18.48 6.53
CA SER A 68 -33.60 -19.31 5.58
C SER A 68 -32.93 -19.39 4.22
N ASP A 69 -32.20 -18.36 3.79
CA ASP A 69 -31.47 -18.32 2.51
C ASP A 69 -30.30 -17.34 2.62
N PHE A 70 -29.06 -17.84 2.58
CA PHE A 70 -27.86 -17.00 2.65
C PHE A 70 -26.67 -17.60 1.91
N GLU A 71 -25.74 -16.71 1.56
CA GLU A 71 -24.43 -17.05 1.02
C GLU A 71 -23.34 -16.51 1.95
N ASP A 72 -22.27 -17.28 2.13
CA ASP A 72 -21.12 -16.90 2.95
C ASP A 72 -19.86 -17.62 2.43
N VAL A 73 -18.70 -17.31 3.02
CA VAL A 73 -17.40 -17.84 2.59
C VAL A 73 -16.70 -18.49 3.79
N LEU A 74 -16.43 -19.78 3.69
CA LEU A 74 -15.58 -20.49 4.64
C LEU A 74 -14.12 -20.11 4.38
N VAL A 75 -13.51 -19.39 5.33
CA VAL A 75 -12.09 -19.03 5.29
C VAL A 75 -11.36 -19.72 6.43
N GLU A 76 -10.36 -20.55 6.13
CA GLU A 76 -9.60 -21.30 7.14
C GLU A 76 -8.13 -21.46 6.74
N ASP A 77 -7.21 -21.46 7.71
CA ASP A 77 -5.79 -21.76 7.47
C ASP A 77 -5.50 -23.23 7.80
N LEU A 78 -5.37 -24.04 6.76
CA LEU A 78 -5.11 -25.48 6.87
C LEU A 78 -3.67 -25.83 6.46
N SER A 79 -2.80 -24.83 6.36
CA SER A 79 -1.42 -24.99 5.86
C SER A 79 -0.58 -25.97 6.69
N GLN A 80 -0.85 -26.07 7.99
CA GLN A 80 -0.19 -27.00 8.89
C GLN A 80 -0.82 -28.39 8.89
N HIS A 81 -2.03 -28.55 8.35
CA HIS A 81 -2.74 -29.82 8.41
C HIS A 81 -2.02 -30.91 7.61
N PRO A 82 -2.03 -32.19 8.05
CA PRO A 82 -1.35 -33.26 7.31
C PRO A 82 -1.91 -33.55 5.92
N PHE A 83 -3.14 -33.11 5.65
CA PHE A 83 -3.74 -33.20 4.33
C PHE A 83 -3.39 -32.02 3.41
N ALA A 84 -2.61 -31.03 3.89
CA ALA A 84 -2.19 -29.90 3.06
C ALA A 84 -1.44 -30.40 1.82
N ASN A 85 -1.82 -29.86 0.65
CA ASN A 85 -1.37 -30.26 -0.68
C ASN A 85 -1.74 -31.70 -1.09
N LEU A 86 -2.70 -32.34 -0.40
CA LEU A 86 -3.22 -33.67 -0.77
C LEU A 86 -4.66 -33.57 -1.29
N PRO A 87 -5.07 -34.50 -2.19
CA PRO A 87 -6.45 -34.59 -2.64
C PRO A 87 -7.36 -35.01 -1.47
N VAL A 88 -8.41 -34.23 -1.24
CA VAL A 88 -9.45 -34.48 -0.24
C VAL A 88 -10.83 -34.32 -0.88
N THR A 89 -11.80 -34.97 -0.27
CA THR A 89 -13.21 -34.78 -0.58
C THR A 89 -13.81 -33.90 0.49
N ILE A 90 -14.42 -32.78 0.10
CA ILE A 90 -15.16 -31.88 0.98
C ILE A 90 -16.66 -32.15 0.86
N THR A 91 -17.34 -32.21 2.01
CA THR A 91 -18.80 -32.28 2.11
C THR A 91 -19.28 -31.22 3.08
N LEU A 92 -20.24 -30.41 2.68
CA LEU A 92 -20.88 -29.44 3.57
C LEU A 92 -22.15 -30.06 4.15
N THR A 93 -22.33 -29.97 5.46
CA THR A 93 -23.53 -30.43 6.16
C THR A 93 -24.09 -29.29 6.97
N VAL A 94 -25.40 -29.05 6.88
CA VAL A 94 -26.13 -28.05 7.67
C VAL A 94 -27.25 -28.70 8.45
N THR A 95 -27.57 -28.15 9.61
CA THR A 95 -28.66 -28.62 10.49
C THR A 95 -29.70 -27.53 10.65
N ASP A 96 -30.97 -27.88 10.47
CA ASP A 96 -32.12 -26.97 10.60
C ASP A 96 -32.57 -26.76 12.05
N ALA A 97 -33.62 -25.95 12.26
CA ALA A 97 -34.23 -25.73 13.57
C ALA A 97 -34.95 -26.96 14.17
N ALA A 98 -35.34 -27.93 13.33
CA ALA A 98 -35.98 -29.18 13.76
C ALA A 98 -34.96 -30.31 14.06
N GLY A 99 -33.66 -30.07 13.82
CA GLY A 99 -32.58 -31.04 14.01
C GLY A 99 -32.39 -32.00 12.82
N GLN A 100 -32.87 -31.64 11.63
CA GLN A 100 -32.66 -32.37 10.39
C GLN A 100 -31.36 -31.91 9.72
N ASP A 101 -30.62 -32.86 9.14
CA ASP A 101 -29.37 -32.57 8.45
C ASP A 101 -29.56 -32.60 6.92
N GLY A 102 -29.09 -31.54 6.26
CA GLY A 102 -28.91 -31.47 4.81
C GLY A 102 -27.42 -31.53 4.46
N SER A 103 -27.06 -32.27 3.41
CA SER A 103 -25.65 -32.34 2.96
C SER A 103 -25.51 -32.03 1.47
N SER A 104 -24.41 -31.38 1.11
CA SER A 104 -24.03 -31.19 -0.28
C SER A 104 -23.54 -32.50 -0.91
N PRO A 105 -23.52 -32.59 -2.25
CA PRO A 105 -22.69 -33.59 -2.92
C PRO A 105 -21.22 -33.45 -2.48
N PRO A 106 -20.47 -34.58 -2.42
CA PRO A 106 -19.04 -34.53 -2.17
C PRO A 106 -18.29 -33.92 -3.36
N GLU A 107 -17.37 -33.00 -3.10
CA GLU A 107 -16.53 -32.35 -4.11
C GLU A 107 -15.06 -32.70 -3.88
N ALA A 108 -14.34 -33.07 -4.93
CA ALA A 108 -12.92 -33.41 -4.86
C ALA A 108 -12.07 -32.14 -5.06
N ILE A 109 -11.21 -31.85 -4.11
CA ILE A 109 -10.34 -30.67 -4.10
C ILE A 109 -8.92 -31.08 -3.71
N ILE A 110 -7.93 -30.27 -4.07
CA ILE A 110 -6.60 -30.38 -3.46
C ILE A 110 -6.59 -29.42 -2.29
N LEU A 111 -6.39 -29.92 -1.07
CA LEU A 111 -6.39 -29.05 0.11
C LEU A 111 -5.25 -28.05 0.00
N PRO A 112 -5.50 -26.74 0.01
CA PRO A 112 -4.43 -25.77 -0.09
C PRO A 112 -3.43 -25.86 1.05
N GLY A 113 -2.17 -25.59 0.75
CA GLY A 113 -1.10 -25.54 1.73
C GLY A 113 -0.13 -24.40 1.46
N ARG A 114 0.66 -24.02 2.48
CA ARG A 114 1.70 -22.99 2.33
C ARG A 114 2.74 -23.46 1.32
N ARG A 115 3.09 -22.56 0.40
CA ARG A 115 4.19 -22.79 -0.55
C ARG A 115 5.52 -22.38 0.09
N PHE A 116 6.54 -23.20 -0.13
CA PHE A 116 7.92 -22.95 0.31
C PHE A 116 8.80 -22.85 -0.92
N PHE A 117 9.51 -21.73 -1.07
CA PHE A 117 10.35 -21.47 -2.24
C PHE A 117 11.79 -21.90 -2.00
N GLN A 118 12.27 -21.85 -0.75
CA GLN A 118 13.61 -22.30 -0.43
C GLN A 118 13.73 -23.83 -0.58
N PRO A 119 14.69 -24.35 -1.37
CA PRO A 119 14.83 -25.77 -1.60
C PRO A 119 15.00 -26.58 -0.30
N VAL A 120 15.73 -26.02 0.67
CA VAL A 120 15.95 -26.65 1.98
C VAL A 120 14.65 -26.66 2.80
N ALA A 121 13.92 -25.54 2.85
CA ALA A 121 12.64 -25.48 3.55
C ALA A 121 11.62 -26.45 2.94
N ARG A 122 11.53 -26.50 1.60
CA ARG A 122 10.68 -27.46 0.87
C ARG A 122 11.04 -28.91 1.20
N ALA A 123 12.33 -29.25 1.24
CA ALA A 123 12.78 -30.59 1.61
C ALA A 123 12.38 -30.96 3.05
N LEU A 124 12.47 -30.01 4.00
CA LEU A 124 12.03 -30.22 5.38
C LEU A 124 10.51 -30.42 5.49
N ILE A 125 9.73 -29.65 4.74
CA ILE A 125 8.27 -29.78 4.74
C ILE A 125 7.80 -31.06 4.05
N GLU A 126 8.51 -31.52 3.02
CA GLU A 126 8.29 -32.84 2.44
C GLU A 126 8.55 -33.94 3.49
N GLN A 127 9.63 -33.84 4.25
CA GLN A 127 9.92 -34.78 5.35
C GLN A 127 8.87 -34.71 6.46
N ARG A 128 8.38 -33.52 6.78
CA ARG A 128 7.28 -33.32 7.73
C ARG A 128 6.00 -34.02 7.23
N ARG A 129 5.63 -33.83 5.96
CA ARG A 129 4.48 -34.49 5.32
C ARG A 129 4.62 -36.00 5.41
N ASP A 130 5.77 -36.55 5.00
CA ASP A 130 6.02 -37.98 5.03
C ASP A 130 5.95 -38.55 6.46
N LEU A 131 6.44 -37.80 7.45
CA LEU A 131 6.36 -38.19 8.86
C LEU A 131 4.91 -38.17 9.38
N LEU A 132 4.12 -37.17 9.00
CA LEU A 132 2.71 -37.05 9.37
C LEU A 132 1.80 -38.04 8.64
N TRP A 133 2.21 -38.47 7.44
CA TRP A 133 1.53 -39.49 6.65
C TRP A 133 1.53 -40.83 7.38
N SER A 134 2.71 -41.30 7.82
CA SER A 134 2.81 -42.49 8.67
C SER A 134 4.06 -42.45 9.53
N ARG A 135 3.92 -42.87 10.79
CA ARG A 135 5.06 -43.02 11.71
C ARG A 135 6.10 -44.03 11.22
N ALA A 136 5.69 -45.00 10.39
CA ALA A 136 6.61 -45.95 9.78
C ALA A 136 7.63 -45.29 8.81
N ASN A 137 7.39 -44.04 8.39
CA ASN A 137 8.37 -43.28 7.60
C ASN A 137 9.55 -42.74 8.42
N ALA A 138 9.50 -42.79 9.76
CA ALA A 138 10.51 -42.19 10.63
C ALA A 138 11.97 -42.57 10.28
N PRO A 139 12.33 -43.84 9.98
CA PRO A 139 13.69 -44.20 9.59
C PRO A 139 14.13 -43.56 8.26
N ARG A 140 13.23 -43.48 7.29
CA ARG A 140 13.50 -42.86 5.98
C ARG A 140 13.68 -41.35 6.12
N VAL A 141 12.74 -40.70 6.80
CA VAL A 141 12.78 -39.26 7.09
C VAL A 141 14.09 -38.91 7.81
N LEU A 142 14.47 -39.71 8.82
CA LEU A 142 15.72 -39.52 9.54
C LEU A 142 16.96 -39.60 8.63
N GLY A 143 16.98 -40.56 7.69
CA GLY A 143 18.05 -40.68 6.69
C GLY A 143 18.18 -39.43 5.82
N ILE A 144 17.05 -38.90 5.34
CA ILE A 144 17.03 -37.70 4.49
C ILE A 144 17.43 -36.46 5.28
N LEU A 145 16.91 -36.27 6.49
CA LEU A 145 17.28 -35.13 7.34
C LEU A 145 18.79 -35.16 7.67
N ARG A 146 19.38 -36.34 7.92
CA ARG A 146 20.83 -36.49 8.09
C ARG A 146 21.61 -36.13 6.83
N ALA A 147 21.09 -36.46 5.65
CA ALA A 147 21.70 -36.08 4.39
C ALA A 147 21.67 -34.55 4.19
N ILE A 148 20.54 -33.90 4.49
CA ILE A 148 20.42 -32.43 4.47
C ILE A 148 21.41 -31.79 5.46
N ALA A 149 21.55 -32.36 6.65
CA ALA A 149 22.47 -31.87 7.68
C ALA A 149 23.96 -32.17 7.40
N HIS A 150 24.30 -32.90 6.33
CA HIS A 150 25.68 -33.32 6.06
C HIS A 150 26.61 -32.17 5.63
N ARG A 151 26.08 -31.14 4.94
CA ARG A 151 26.82 -29.94 4.50
C ARG A 151 26.12 -28.67 4.95
N PRO A 152 26.23 -28.31 6.24
CA PRO A 152 25.46 -27.20 6.79
C PRO A 152 25.88 -25.84 6.27
N GLU A 153 27.16 -25.66 5.91
CA GLU A 153 27.71 -24.37 5.47
C GLU A 153 27.12 -23.88 4.14
N GLU A 154 26.66 -24.81 3.29
CA GLU A 154 26.08 -24.49 1.98
C GLU A 154 24.56 -24.24 2.05
N LEU A 155 23.88 -24.82 3.05
CA LEU A 155 22.42 -24.93 3.08
C LEU A 155 21.76 -24.10 4.19
N PHE A 156 22.50 -23.71 5.23
CA PHE A 156 21.97 -22.97 6.37
C PHE A 156 22.62 -21.59 6.47
N PRO A 157 21.83 -20.50 6.50
CA PRO A 157 22.37 -19.15 6.58
C PRO A 157 23.01 -18.86 7.94
N ASP A 158 22.53 -19.50 9.01
CA ASP A 158 23.09 -19.37 10.35
C ASP A 158 23.26 -20.71 11.08
N ARG A 159 24.15 -20.71 12.08
CA ARG A 159 24.47 -21.89 12.89
C ARG A 159 23.32 -22.30 13.81
N ALA A 160 22.44 -21.37 14.20
CA ALA A 160 21.34 -21.66 15.12
C ALA A 160 20.28 -22.55 14.45
N LEU A 161 19.92 -22.27 13.20
CA LEU A 161 18.99 -23.08 12.40
C LEU A 161 19.55 -24.50 12.17
N TYR A 162 20.85 -24.61 11.87
CA TYR A 162 21.50 -25.91 11.78
C TYR A 162 21.47 -26.70 13.11
N LEU A 163 21.72 -26.03 14.24
CA LEU A 163 21.66 -26.67 15.56
C LEU A 163 20.25 -27.12 15.92
N ARG A 164 19.22 -26.35 15.53
CA ARG A 164 17.81 -26.76 15.65
C ARG A 164 17.54 -28.02 14.85
N LEU A 165 17.94 -28.07 13.57
CA LEU A 165 17.81 -29.29 12.76
C LEU A 165 18.53 -30.48 13.41
N SER A 166 19.77 -30.27 13.85
CA SER A 166 20.58 -31.30 14.50
C SER A 166 19.92 -31.85 15.77
N TYR A 167 19.25 -30.99 16.53
CA TYR A 167 18.48 -31.39 17.70
C TYR A 167 17.24 -32.20 17.30
N THR A 168 16.47 -31.74 16.31
CA THR A 168 15.31 -32.47 15.75
C THR A 168 15.72 -33.86 15.24
N ILE A 169 16.84 -33.97 14.53
CA ILE A 169 17.41 -35.24 14.06
C ILE A 169 17.74 -36.17 15.22
N ARG A 170 18.42 -35.68 16.27
CA ARG A 170 18.77 -36.50 17.44
C ARG A 170 17.53 -37.04 18.14
N ARG A 171 16.48 -36.23 18.23
CA ARG A 171 15.21 -36.62 18.82
C ARG A 171 14.47 -37.67 18.00
N LEU A 172 14.35 -37.46 16.68
CA LEU A 172 13.77 -38.45 15.79
C LEU A 172 14.57 -39.77 15.83
N ALA A 173 15.89 -39.69 15.90
CA ALA A 173 16.76 -40.87 15.97
C ALA A 173 16.56 -41.72 17.23
N ALA A 174 16.18 -41.10 18.36
CA ALA A 174 16.00 -41.83 19.61
C ALA A 174 14.81 -42.79 19.57
N GLU A 175 13.79 -42.51 18.76
CA GLU A 175 12.53 -43.25 18.70
C GLU A 175 12.16 -43.67 17.26
N ALA A 176 13.13 -43.69 16.33
CA ALA A 176 12.86 -43.88 14.91
C ALA A 176 12.19 -45.23 14.57
N GLU A 177 12.43 -46.27 15.36
CA GLU A 177 11.84 -47.60 15.15
C GLU A 177 10.41 -47.73 15.70
N ALA A 178 10.04 -46.89 16.67
CA ALA A 178 8.77 -46.97 17.39
C ALA A 178 8.32 -45.57 17.84
N LEU A 179 8.06 -44.69 16.87
CA LEU A 179 7.71 -43.30 17.15
C LEU A 179 6.32 -43.20 17.79
N SER A 180 6.22 -42.49 18.92
CA SER A 180 4.92 -42.20 19.55
C SER A 180 4.15 -41.11 18.77
N PRO A 181 2.80 -41.08 18.82
CA PRO A 181 2.01 -40.02 18.20
C PRO A 181 2.40 -38.62 18.70
N GLU A 182 2.63 -38.48 20.01
CA GLU A 182 2.99 -37.20 20.63
C GLU A 182 4.36 -36.71 20.11
N ARG A 183 5.32 -37.62 19.96
CA ARG A 183 6.64 -37.29 19.41
C ARG A 183 6.61 -36.99 17.92
N GLN A 184 5.76 -37.69 17.17
CA GLN A 184 5.52 -37.41 15.76
C GLN A 184 5.06 -35.97 15.57
N GLU A 185 4.04 -35.53 16.32
CA GLU A 185 3.50 -34.17 16.25
C GLU A 185 4.55 -33.13 16.66
N GLU A 186 5.29 -33.38 17.73
CA GLU A 186 6.31 -32.44 18.22
C GLU A 186 7.47 -32.27 17.21
N ILE A 187 7.92 -33.36 16.58
CA ILE A 187 8.95 -33.31 15.54
C ILE A 187 8.40 -32.64 14.28
N ALA A 188 7.15 -32.94 13.89
CA ALA A 188 6.51 -32.32 12.74
C ALA A 188 6.34 -30.80 12.94
N ALA A 189 5.98 -30.34 14.14
CA ALA A 189 5.94 -28.94 14.51
C ALA A 189 7.33 -28.30 14.44
N ALA A 190 8.36 -28.95 15.00
CA ALA A 190 9.73 -28.45 14.94
C ALA A 190 10.27 -28.32 13.49
N LEU A 191 9.89 -29.24 12.59
CA LEU A 191 10.24 -29.16 11.17
C LEU A 191 9.51 -28.01 10.46
N TRP A 192 8.25 -27.77 10.82
CA TRP A 192 7.46 -26.64 10.32
C TRP A 192 8.08 -25.30 10.70
N ASP A 193 8.33 -25.09 12.00
CA ASP A 193 8.91 -23.85 12.51
C ASP A 193 10.29 -23.57 11.90
N LEU A 194 11.10 -24.62 11.73
CA LEU A 194 12.41 -24.51 11.09
C LEU A 194 12.29 -24.14 9.61
N ALA A 195 11.34 -24.74 8.88
CA ALA A 195 11.10 -24.41 7.49
C ALA A 195 10.63 -22.96 7.32
N ILE A 196 9.74 -22.49 8.19
CA ILE A 196 9.33 -21.07 8.22
C ILE A 196 10.54 -20.17 8.46
N GLN A 197 11.37 -20.47 9.45
CA GLN A 197 12.56 -19.66 9.75
C GLN A 197 13.59 -19.66 8.60
N LEU A 198 13.72 -20.76 7.86
CA LEU A 198 14.55 -20.81 6.67
C LEU A 198 13.97 -19.99 5.52
N GLU A 199 12.64 -20.01 5.35
CA GLU A 199 11.94 -19.23 4.34
C GLU A 199 12.05 -17.73 4.64
N GLU A 200 11.65 -17.30 5.83
CA GLU A 200 11.62 -15.90 6.26
C GLU A 200 13.00 -15.35 6.59
N GLY A 201 13.90 -16.20 7.10
CA GLY A 201 15.30 -15.87 7.36
C GLY A 201 15.98 -15.36 6.10
N THR A 202 15.78 -16.02 4.94
CA THR A 202 16.44 -15.58 3.70
C THR A 202 15.92 -14.26 3.14
N LEU A 203 14.63 -13.93 3.27
CA LEU A 203 14.09 -12.63 2.83
C LEU A 203 14.58 -11.50 3.75
N ARG A 204 14.52 -11.72 5.07
CA ARG A 204 15.02 -10.77 6.05
C ARG A 204 16.53 -10.58 5.92
N ASP A 205 17.27 -11.66 5.68
CA ASP A 205 18.72 -11.64 5.42
C ASP A 205 19.04 -10.92 4.11
N ALA A 206 18.28 -11.15 3.03
CA ALA A 206 18.46 -10.44 1.77
C ALA A 206 18.22 -8.93 1.93
N ARG A 207 17.21 -8.54 2.72
CA ARG A 207 16.95 -7.14 3.08
C ARG A 207 18.09 -6.55 3.91
N GLU A 208 18.53 -7.24 4.96
CA GLU A 208 19.65 -6.79 5.81
C GLU A 208 20.98 -6.74 5.05
N ARG A 209 21.18 -7.58 4.02
CA ARG A 209 22.33 -7.49 3.11
C ARG A 209 22.26 -6.27 2.22
N LEU A 210 21.10 -5.99 1.64
CA LEU A 210 20.86 -4.82 0.81
C LEU A 210 21.10 -3.51 1.60
N GLU A 211 20.52 -3.41 2.80
CA GLU A 211 20.68 -2.26 3.70
C GLU A 211 22.16 -2.03 4.04
N ARG A 212 22.89 -3.09 4.38
CA ARG A 212 24.35 -3.00 4.63
C ARG A 212 25.15 -2.59 3.40
N ALA A 213 24.81 -3.10 2.21
CA ALA A 213 25.49 -2.72 0.97
C ALA A 213 25.27 -1.23 0.66
N GLN A 214 24.05 -0.73 0.85
CA GLN A 214 23.71 0.69 0.70
C GLN A 214 24.49 1.57 1.68
N GLU A 215 24.52 1.20 2.97
CA GLU A 215 25.25 1.96 4.00
C GLU A 215 26.74 2.02 3.73
N ARG A 216 27.37 0.88 3.39
CA ARG A 216 28.80 0.81 3.07
C ARG A 216 29.15 1.65 1.85
N LEU A 217 28.34 1.58 0.80
CA LEU A 217 28.53 2.41 -0.39
C LEU A 217 28.37 3.89 -0.05
N ALA A 218 27.32 4.28 0.70
CA ALA A 218 27.09 5.66 1.11
C ALA A 218 28.19 6.22 2.01
N GLU A 219 28.76 5.40 2.88
CA GLU A 219 29.93 5.74 3.70
C GLU A 219 31.19 5.91 2.83
N ALA A 220 31.46 4.97 1.92
CA ALA A 220 32.58 5.06 0.98
C ALA A 220 32.51 6.31 0.11
N MET A 221 31.32 6.68 -0.38
CA MET A 221 31.09 7.90 -1.14
C MET A 221 31.35 9.17 -0.31
N ARG A 222 30.86 9.21 0.94
CA ARG A 222 31.09 10.36 1.85
C ARG A 222 32.56 10.54 2.20
N ASN A 223 33.29 9.43 2.34
CA ASN A 223 34.70 9.42 2.70
C ASN A 223 35.63 9.58 1.49
N GLY A 224 35.09 9.64 0.26
CA GLY A 224 35.88 9.77 -0.97
C GLY A 224 36.76 8.55 -1.25
N ALA A 225 36.20 7.35 -1.09
CA ALA A 225 36.87 6.08 -1.36
C ALA A 225 37.42 5.98 -2.79
N SER A 226 38.35 5.05 -3.00
CA SER A 226 38.95 4.84 -4.32
C SER A 226 37.94 4.32 -5.35
N PRO A 227 38.10 4.60 -6.66
CA PRO A 227 37.20 4.09 -7.69
C PRO A 227 37.07 2.56 -7.70
N GLU A 228 38.14 1.85 -7.35
CA GLU A 228 38.19 0.38 -7.28
C GLU A 228 37.32 -0.14 -6.12
N GLU A 229 37.43 0.47 -4.94
CA GLU A 229 36.62 0.12 -3.76
C GLU A 229 35.12 0.42 -3.98
N ILE A 230 34.82 1.53 -4.64
CA ILE A 230 33.45 1.89 -5.00
C ILE A 230 32.86 0.91 -6.01
N ALA A 231 33.64 0.45 -6.98
CA ALA A 231 33.20 -0.55 -7.95
C ALA A 231 32.87 -1.89 -7.28
N GLU A 232 33.66 -2.34 -6.30
CA GLU A 232 33.38 -3.54 -5.52
C GLU A 232 32.07 -3.39 -4.71
N LEU A 233 31.87 -2.25 -4.05
CA LEU A 233 30.66 -1.97 -3.28
C LEU A 233 29.41 -1.84 -4.16
N MET A 234 29.54 -1.28 -5.36
CA MET A 234 28.47 -1.24 -6.35
C MET A 234 28.07 -2.64 -6.84
N GLN A 235 29.05 -3.52 -7.03
CA GLN A 235 28.78 -4.90 -7.39
C GLN A 235 28.06 -5.65 -6.26
N GLU A 236 28.49 -5.47 -5.00
CA GLU A 236 27.81 -6.02 -3.82
C GLU A 236 26.37 -5.51 -3.70
N LEU A 237 26.15 -4.21 -3.96
CA LEU A 237 24.81 -3.62 -3.98
C LEU A 237 23.93 -4.23 -5.07
N ARG A 238 24.46 -4.47 -6.27
CA ARG A 238 23.72 -5.08 -7.40
C ARG A 238 23.29 -6.50 -7.06
N GLU A 239 24.20 -7.30 -6.54
CA GLU A 239 23.92 -8.67 -6.12
C GLU A 239 22.86 -8.73 -5.01
N ALA A 240 22.96 -7.86 -4.01
CA ALA A 240 21.98 -7.78 -2.93
C ALA A 240 20.60 -7.32 -3.40
N THR A 241 20.55 -6.36 -4.33
CA THR A 241 19.31 -5.85 -4.93
C THR A 241 18.62 -6.91 -5.77
N ASP A 242 19.37 -7.60 -6.65
CA ASP A 242 18.87 -8.71 -7.46
C ASP A 242 18.32 -9.86 -6.61
N GLN A 243 19.04 -10.21 -5.54
CA GLN A 243 18.59 -11.24 -4.61
C GLN A 243 17.29 -10.83 -3.92
N TYR A 244 17.18 -9.58 -3.45
CA TYR A 244 15.99 -9.05 -2.82
C TYR A 244 14.79 -9.02 -3.76
N LEU A 245 14.94 -8.45 -4.98
CA LEU A 245 13.88 -8.36 -5.98
C LEU A 245 13.41 -9.74 -6.44
N ARG A 246 14.33 -10.69 -6.61
CA ARG A 246 14.00 -12.08 -6.95
C ARG A 246 13.14 -12.74 -5.87
N MET A 247 13.45 -12.51 -4.60
CA MET A 247 12.64 -13.01 -3.47
C MET A 247 11.30 -12.28 -3.40
N LEU A 248 11.26 -10.99 -3.71
CA LEU A 248 10.05 -10.19 -3.79
C LEU A 248 9.09 -10.74 -4.84
N ALA A 249 9.58 -10.94 -6.07
CA ALA A 249 8.81 -11.42 -7.20
C ALA A 249 8.24 -12.83 -6.95
N GLN A 250 9.03 -13.71 -6.33
CA GLN A 250 8.57 -15.06 -5.96
C GLN A 250 7.46 -15.05 -4.91
N ASN A 251 7.45 -14.06 -4.01
CA ASN A 251 6.38 -13.86 -3.03
C ASN A 251 5.18 -13.10 -3.59
N ALA A 252 5.38 -12.35 -4.67
CA ALA A 252 4.43 -11.39 -5.24
C ALA A 252 3.73 -11.89 -6.51
N GLU A 253 3.83 -13.17 -6.89
CA GLU A 253 2.96 -13.73 -7.94
C GLU A 253 1.58 -14.11 -7.34
N PRO A 254 0.53 -13.28 -7.48
CA PRO A 254 -0.84 -13.76 -7.44
C PRO A 254 -1.03 -14.71 -8.62
N GLY A 255 -1.56 -15.90 -8.32
CA GLY A 255 -1.84 -16.89 -9.35
C GLY A 255 -2.85 -16.35 -10.36
N GLU A 256 -2.52 -16.44 -11.64
CA GLU A 256 -3.47 -16.63 -12.73
C GLU A 256 -2.71 -16.84 -14.05
N ALA A 257 -2.57 -18.11 -14.44
CA ALA A 257 -2.53 -18.46 -15.86
C ALA A 257 -3.89 -19.07 -16.21
N GLY A 258 -4.93 -18.22 -16.18
CA GLY A 258 -6.24 -18.52 -16.72
C GLY A 258 -6.25 -18.16 -18.21
N ALA A 259 -6.24 -19.16 -19.07
CA ALA A 259 -6.50 -18.99 -20.50
C ALA A 259 -7.96 -18.51 -20.71
N ASP A 260 -8.15 -17.62 -21.67
CA ASP A 260 -9.40 -16.97 -22.12
C ASP A 260 -9.89 -15.71 -21.38
N GLN A 261 -9.13 -14.61 -21.54
CA GLN A 261 -9.70 -13.27 -21.74
C GLN A 261 -8.78 -12.38 -22.59
N PRO A 262 -9.29 -11.67 -23.62
CA PRO A 262 -8.48 -10.76 -24.44
C PRO A 262 -8.15 -9.46 -23.67
N GLN A 263 -6.85 -9.26 -23.45
CA GLN A 263 -6.11 -8.02 -23.17
C GLN A 263 -6.94 -6.73 -23.03
N SER A 264 -7.08 -6.22 -21.79
CA SER A 264 -7.11 -4.78 -21.44
C SER A 264 -7.29 -4.59 -19.91
N ALA A 265 -6.23 -4.81 -19.15
CA ALA A 265 -5.98 -4.18 -17.84
C ALA A 265 -4.55 -4.57 -17.44
N GLN A 266 -3.63 -3.63 -17.61
CA GLN A 266 -2.20 -3.80 -17.37
C GLN A 266 -1.91 -4.15 -15.91
N GLY A 267 -1.56 -5.41 -15.66
CA GLY A 267 -0.73 -5.82 -14.52
C GLY A 267 0.71 -5.33 -14.68
N GLU A 268 0.90 -4.03 -14.91
CA GLU A 268 2.20 -3.37 -15.08
C GLU A 268 2.70 -2.80 -13.74
N SER A 269 3.04 -3.65 -12.77
CA SER A 269 3.59 -3.12 -11.51
C SER A 269 4.71 -3.93 -10.86
N LEU A 270 5.28 -4.92 -11.56
CA LEU A 270 6.50 -5.61 -11.10
C LEU A 270 7.65 -5.73 -12.12
N PRO A 271 7.44 -5.93 -13.44
CA PRO A 271 8.58 -6.03 -14.37
C PRO A 271 9.19 -4.67 -14.71
N ILE A 272 8.37 -3.60 -14.79
CA ILE A 272 8.84 -2.24 -15.12
C ILE A 272 9.78 -1.70 -14.01
N THR A 273 9.50 -2.02 -12.75
CA THR A 273 10.29 -1.54 -11.60
C THR A 273 11.68 -2.19 -11.54
N GLN A 274 11.87 -3.39 -12.08
CA GLN A 274 13.18 -4.06 -12.12
C GLN A 274 14.15 -3.39 -13.10
N ASP A 275 13.68 -3.07 -14.30
CA ASP A 275 14.50 -2.42 -15.33
C ASP A 275 14.87 -0.98 -14.94
N GLU A 276 13.96 -0.25 -14.28
CA GLU A 276 14.20 1.10 -13.76
C GLU A 276 15.29 1.12 -12.67
N ILE A 277 15.26 0.16 -11.74
CA ILE A 277 16.27 0.02 -10.70
C ILE A 277 17.65 -0.27 -11.31
N GLN A 278 17.72 -1.14 -12.31
CA GLN A 278 18.98 -1.46 -12.98
C GLN A 278 19.55 -0.25 -13.74
N ALA A 279 18.69 0.51 -14.44
CA ALA A 279 19.10 1.71 -15.15
C ALA A 279 19.65 2.80 -14.20
N LEU A 280 19.05 2.95 -13.02
CA LEU A 280 19.54 3.85 -11.98
C LEU A 280 20.94 3.44 -11.48
N MET A 281 21.15 2.16 -11.23
CA MET A 281 22.43 1.61 -10.77
C MET A 281 23.55 1.84 -11.79
N ASP A 282 23.26 1.62 -13.08
CA ASP A 282 24.23 1.84 -14.15
C ASP A 282 24.54 3.34 -14.32
N ARG A 283 23.54 4.21 -14.14
CA ARG A 283 23.75 5.66 -14.16
C ARG A 283 24.58 6.16 -12.97
N ILE A 284 24.36 5.58 -11.78
CA ILE A 284 25.19 5.84 -10.60
C ILE A 284 26.64 5.48 -10.93
N GLN A 285 26.89 4.27 -11.47
CA GLN A 285 28.23 3.85 -11.85
C GLN A 285 28.91 4.82 -12.83
N GLU A 286 28.21 5.27 -13.86
CA GLU A 286 28.73 6.23 -14.84
C GLU A 286 29.12 7.57 -14.19
N LEU A 287 28.29 8.08 -13.27
CA LEU A 287 28.59 9.31 -12.53
C LEU A 287 29.81 9.15 -11.61
N MET A 288 29.98 7.97 -11.00
CA MET A 288 31.14 7.66 -10.16
C MET A 288 32.43 7.61 -10.98
N GLU A 289 32.41 6.98 -12.16
CA GLU A 289 33.55 6.96 -13.10
C GLU A 289 33.92 8.38 -13.59
N GLN A 290 32.94 9.27 -13.68
CA GLN A 290 33.11 10.69 -14.01
C GLN A 290 33.52 11.56 -12.81
N GLY A 291 33.59 11.00 -11.60
CA GLY A 291 33.92 11.73 -10.36
C GLY A 291 32.80 12.64 -9.84
N ARG A 292 31.56 12.43 -10.28
CA ARG A 292 30.38 13.27 -9.96
C ARG A 292 29.64 12.71 -8.73
N MET A 293 30.32 12.65 -7.59
CA MET A 293 29.82 12.00 -6.37
C MET A 293 28.53 12.63 -5.82
N ALA A 294 28.36 13.94 -5.96
CA ALA A 294 27.17 14.64 -5.47
C ALA A 294 25.90 14.21 -6.22
N GLU A 295 26.00 14.02 -7.53
CA GLU A 295 24.86 13.59 -8.36
C GLU A 295 24.56 12.10 -8.18
N ALA A 296 25.60 11.28 -7.98
CA ALA A 296 25.43 9.88 -7.63
C ALA A 296 24.69 9.70 -6.30
N ALA A 297 24.94 10.57 -5.31
CA ALA A 297 24.22 10.57 -4.04
C ALA A 297 22.72 10.88 -4.20
N GLU A 298 22.36 11.80 -5.09
CA GLU A 298 20.94 12.11 -5.39
C GLU A 298 20.21 10.95 -6.05
N LEU A 299 20.88 10.18 -6.92
CA LEU A 299 20.30 8.97 -7.53
C LEU A 299 20.17 7.82 -6.52
N MET A 300 21.12 7.70 -5.58
CA MET A 300 21.01 6.73 -4.48
C MET A 300 19.83 7.03 -3.57
N GLU A 301 19.52 8.31 -3.33
CA GLU A 301 18.34 8.69 -2.57
C GLU A 301 17.04 8.37 -3.35
N GLN A 302 17.04 8.51 -4.67
CA GLN A 302 15.93 8.07 -5.52
C GLN A 302 15.74 6.56 -5.47
N LEU A 303 16.82 5.78 -5.52
CA LEU A 303 16.79 4.33 -5.36
C LEU A 303 16.19 3.95 -3.98
N ASN A 304 16.60 4.62 -2.91
CA ASN A 304 16.04 4.37 -1.57
C ASN A 304 14.54 4.64 -1.49
N ARG A 305 14.05 5.72 -2.12
CA ARG A 305 12.61 6.03 -2.18
C ARG A 305 11.83 4.96 -2.93
N LEU A 306 12.36 4.48 -4.06
CA LEU A 306 11.72 3.39 -4.81
C LEU A 306 11.63 2.11 -3.97
N MET A 307 12.72 1.76 -3.28
CA MET A 307 12.76 0.58 -2.40
C MET A 307 11.82 0.72 -1.19
N GLU A 308 11.71 1.92 -0.62
CA GLU A 308 10.76 2.22 0.46
C GLU A 308 9.31 2.10 -0.01
N ASN A 309 9.00 2.55 -1.22
CA ASN A 309 7.67 2.40 -1.81
C ASN A 309 7.32 0.91 -2.02
N LEU A 310 8.27 0.10 -2.51
CA LEU A 310 8.09 -1.35 -2.68
C LEU A 310 7.81 -2.06 -1.34
N ARG A 311 8.38 -1.58 -0.23
CA ARG A 311 8.12 -2.06 1.14
C ARG A 311 6.69 -1.74 1.59
N VAL A 312 6.20 -0.54 1.33
CA VAL A 312 4.86 -0.09 1.76
C VAL A 312 3.76 -0.87 1.06
N THR A 313 3.92 -1.15 -0.24
CA THR A 313 3.00 -2.00 -1.01
C THR A 313 2.89 -3.43 -0.48
N GLN A 314 3.87 -3.94 0.28
CA GLN A 314 3.81 -5.24 0.96
C GLN A 314 3.43 -5.15 2.43
N GLY A 315 3.72 -4.03 3.09
CA GLY A 315 3.46 -3.80 4.51
C GLY A 315 2.02 -3.37 4.83
N GLU A 316 1.29 -2.80 3.88
CA GLU A 316 -0.12 -2.37 4.04
C GLU A 316 -1.13 -3.25 3.28
N GLY A 317 -0.69 -4.38 2.73
CA GLY A 317 -1.60 -5.44 2.24
C GLY A 317 -2.16 -6.34 3.34
N GLN A 318 -1.68 -6.18 4.59
CA GLN A 318 -2.06 -7.00 5.73
C GLN A 318 -3.09 -6.26 6.61
N GLY A 319 -4.27 -6.05 6.03
CA GLY A 319 -5.36 -5.35 6.69
C GLY A 319 -6.66 -5.38 5.88
N ASN A 320 -6.96 -6.47 5.16
CA ASN A 320 -8.25 -6.65 4.49
C ASN A 320 -9.36 -6.98 5.51
N GLY A 321 -9.70 -6.00 6.35
CA GLY A 321 -11.11 -5.74 6.62
C GLY A 321 -11.65 -4.89 5.46
N PRO A 322 -12.97 -4.90 5.19
CA PRO A 322 -13.56 -3.88 4.32
C PRO A 322 -13.07 -2.50 4.79
N PRO A 323 -12.61 -1.59 3.90
CA PRO A 323 -12.19 -0.25 4.29
C PRO A 323 -13.23 0.34 5.23
N LEU A 324 -12.80 0.87 6.38
CA LEU A 324 -13.76 1.44 7.32
C LEU A 324 -14.57 2.51 6.57
N PRO A 325 -15.91 2.52 6.64
CA PRO A 325 -16.75 3.46 5.87
C PRO A 325 -16.35 4.93 5.98
N GLY A 326 -15.63 5.33 7.05
CA GLY A 326 -15.10 6.68 7.23
C GLY A 326 -13.87 7.03 6.38
N GLU A 327 -13.03 6.07 5.98
CA GLU A 327 -11.81 6.35 5.20
C GLU A 327 -12.11 6.64 3.73
N ARG A 328 -13.06 5.91 3.14
CA ARG A 328 -13.55 6.17 1.78
C ARG A 328 -14.18 7.56 1.65
N SER A 329 -14.96 7.97 2.66
CA SER A 329 -15.61 9.28 2.70
C SER A 329 -14.58 10.43 2.73
N MET A 330 -13.45 10.24 3.42
CA MET A 330 -12.37 11.22 3.48
C MET A 330 -11.61 11.34 2.15
N GLN A 331 -11.39 10.23 1.45
CA GLN A 331 -10.74 10.23 0.13
C GLN A 331 -11.60 10.97 -0.90
N GLN A 332 -12.91 10.67 -0.95
CA GLN A 332 -13.84 11.31 -1.88
C GLN A 332 -13.97 12.83 -1.68
N LEU A 333 -13.97 13.30 -0.43
CA LEU A 333 -13.97 14.74 -0.10
C LEU A 333 -12.65 15.43 -0.49
N GLN A 334 -11.52 14.72 -0.43
CA GLN A 334 -10.23 15.25 -0.89
C GLN A 334 -10.17 15.37 -2.42
N ASP A 335 -10.73 14.40 -3.14
CA ASP A 335 -10.83 14.46 -4.60
C ASP A 335 -11.73 15.63 -5.03
N SER A 336 -12.88 15.79 -4.38
CA SER A 336 -13.80 16.91 -4.63
C SER A 336 -13.16 18.29 -4.34
N LEU A 337 -12.27 18.38 -3.35
CA LEU A 337 -11.49 19.60 -3.08
C LEU A 337 -10.50 19.90 -4.21
N ARG A 338 -9.83 18.88 -4.77
CA ARG A 338 -8.93 19.06 -5.92
C ARG A 338 -9.69 19.54 -7.16
N ASP A 339 -10.86 18.96 -7.42
CA ASP A 339 -11.72 19.37 -8.52
C ASP A 339 -12.19 20.82 -8.38
N GLN A 340 -12.54 21.24 -7.15
CA GLN A 340 -12.92 22.64 -6.88
C GLN A 340 -11.76 23.62 -7.14
N GLN A 341 -10.53 23.24 -6.80
CA GLN A 341 -9.34 24.04 -7.06
C GLN A 341 -9.07 24.16 -8.56
N ALA A 342 -9.19 23.07 -9.32
CA ALA A 342 -9.01 23.07 -10.77
C ALA A 342 -10.03 23.99 -11.46
N LEU A 343 -11.30 23.97 -11.03
CA LEU A 343 -12.35 24.86 -11.56
C LEU A 343 -12.09 26.33 -11.22
N SER A 344 -11.59 26.63 -10.02
CA SER A 344 -11.23 28.00 -9.62
C SER A 344 -10.07 28.53 -10.44
N ASP A 345 -9.05 27.70 -10.70
CA ASP A 345 -7.90 28.06 -11.52
C ASP A 345 -8.30 28.31 -12.98
N GLU A 346 -9.26 27.53 -13.50
CA GLU A 346 -9.82 27.72 -14.82
C GLU A 346 -10.65 29.02 -14.94
N ALA A 347 -11.55 29.28 -13.98
CA ALA A 347 -12.30 30.55 -13.94
C ALA A 347 -11.37 31.77 -13.84
N PHE A 348 -10.24 31.65 -13.12
CA PHE A 348 -9.23 32.70 -13.03
C PHE A 348 -8.45 32.90 -14.33
N ARG A 349 -8.16 31.83 -15.09
CA ARG A 349 -7.59 31.93 -16.44
C ARG A 349 -8.55 32.66 -17.38
N ASP A 350 -9.82 32.27 -17.39
CA ASP A 350 -10.87 32.90 -18.22
C ASP A 350 -11.07 34.39 -17.88
N LEU A 351 -10.94 34.75 -16.60
CA LEU A 351 -10.97 36.15 -16.15
C LEU A 351 -9.78 36.94 -16.72
N GLN A 352 -8.57 36.39 -16.67
CA GLN A 352 -7.38 37.05 -17.21
C GLN A 352 -7.44 37.24 -18.73
N GLU A 353 -8.03 36.27 -19.44
CA GLU A 353 -8.24 36.38 -20.88
C GLU A 353 -9.20 37.50 -21.25
N GLN A 354 -10.23 37.75 -20.43
CA GLN A 354 -11.18 38.87 -20.62
C GLN A 354 -10.57 40.25 -20.37
N PHE A 355 -9.62 40.37 -19.43
CA PHE A 355 -8.99 41.65 -19.10
C PHE A 355 -7.71 41.95 -19.90
N ARG A 356 -7.33 41.08 -20.85
CA ARG A 356 -6.17 41.31 -21.72
C ARG A 356 -6.44 42.51 -22.66
N PRO A 357 -5.74 43.66 -22.51
CA PRO A 357 -6.04 44.84 -23.30
C PRO A 357 -5.35 44.76 -24.67
N GLY A 358 -6.14 44.65 -25.75
CA GLY A 358 -5.71 44.96 -27.12
C GLY A 358 -5.60 43.76 -28.06
N GLY A 359 -6.57 43.63 -28.98
CA GLY A 359 -6.51 42.68 -30.09
C GLY A 359 -7.74 42.61 -30.99
N GLY A 360 -8.50 43.69 -31.16
CA GLY A 360 -9.51 43.77 -32.21
C GLY A 360 -8.90 44.13 -33.57
N GLY A 361 -9.00 43.24 -34.55
CA GLY A 361 -9.07 43.60 -35.99
C GLY A 361 -7.88 43.26 -36.91
N SER A 362 -8.18 42.41 -37.91
CA SER A 362 -7.64 42.33 -39.28
C SER A 362 -6.19 41.89 -39.56
N GLY A 363 -6.07 41.01 -40.57
CA GLY A 363 -4.82 40.57 -41.25
C GLY A 363 -4.67 39.05 -41.14
N GLY A 364 -4.84 38.22 -42.17
CA GLY A 364 -4.33 38.36 -43.52
C GLY A 364 -2.90 37.80 -43.57
N GLU A 365 -2.71 36.68 -44.28
CA GLU A 365 -1.43 36.03 -44.66
C GLU A 365 -0.62 35.34 -43.53
N ALA A 366 0.07 34.21 -43.73
CA ALA A 366 0.20 33.25 -44.83
C ALA A 366 0.79 31.95 -44.26
N ARG A 367 0.33 30.80 -44.74
CA ARG A 367 0.99 29.49 -44.55
C ARG A 367 2.15 29.34 -45.55
N PRO A 368 3.26 28.66 -45.20
CA PRO A 368 4.13 28.04 -46.18
C PRO A 368 3.52 26.72 -46.69
N PRO A 369 3.75 26.34 -47.96
CA PRO A 369 3.04 25.26 -48.63
C PRO A 369 3.65 23.87 -48.36
N ALA A 370 2.79 22.84 -48.32
CA ALA A 370 3.17 21.45 -48.51
C ALA A 370 2.85 21.04 -49.95
N GLU A 371 3.82 20.41 -50.62
CA GLU A 371 3.77 19.96 -52.02
C GLU A 371 3.03 18.62 -52.21
N GLY A 372 2.18 18.55 -53.25
CA GLY A 372 1.79 17.37 -54.07
C GLY A 372 0.91 16.30 -53.40
N GLN A 373 -0.16 15.72 -53.99
CA GLN A 373 -0.51 15.47 -55.39
C GLN A 373 -2.06 15.22 -55.53
N PRO A 374 -2.66 15.24 -56.74
CA PRO A 374 -4.03 15.72 -56.98
C PRO A 374 -5.08 14.65 -57.36
N GLY A 375 -6.34 15.10 -57.37
CA GLY A 375 -7.48 14.51 -58.09
C GLY A 375 -8.73 14.54 -57.21
N GLY A 376 -9.91 14.98 -57.61
CA GLY A 376 -10.48 15.54 -58.83
C GLY A 376 -11.94 15.91 -58.49
N GLU A 377 -12.53 16.81 -59.28
CA GLU A 377 -13.85 17.46 -59.21
C GLU A 377 -15.00 16.62 -58.61
N THR A 378 -15.98 17.17 -57.88
CA THR A 378 -17.09 17.97 -58.44
C THR A 378 -17.88 18.67 -57.32
N ARG A 379 -18.30 19.92 -57.54
CA ARG A 379 -19.38 20.61 -56.78
C ARG A 379 -20.58 20.78 -57.72
N PRO A 380 -21.81 20.70 -57.21
CA PRO A 380 -22.60 21.94 -57.21
C PRO A 380 -23.36 22.20 -55.91
N GLU A 381 -23.72 23.47 -55.76
CA GLU A 381 -24.41 24.11 -54.65
C GLU A 381 -25.79 23.51 -54.30
N GLY A 382 -26.10 23.57 -53.00
CA GLY A 382 -27.44 23.47 -52.44
C GLY A 382 -27.48 24.23 -51.10
N SER A 383 -28.25 25.30 -51.07
CA SER A 383 -28.47 26.23 -49.94
C SER A 383 -29.22 25.59 -48.77
N GLY A 384 -28.79 25.86 -47.52
CA GLY A 384 -29.61 25.62 -46.32
C GLY A 384 -28.82 25.53 -45.01
N ARG A 385 -29.06 26.50 -44.12
CA ARG A 385 -28.74 26.62 -42.68
C ARG A 385 -28.35 25.34 -41.92
N GLU A 386 -27.19 25.38 -41.27
CA GLU A 386 -26.93 25.01 -39.86
C GLU A 386 -25.42 25.12 -39.60
N ALA A 387 -25.02 25.82 -38.55
CA ALA A 387 -23.67 25.76 -37.99
C ALA A 387 -23.84 25.61 -36.47
N GLY A 388 -24.28 24.41 -36.10
CA GLY A 388 -23.96 23.83 -34.82
C GLY A 388 -22.64 23.08 -34.92
N ASP A 389 -21.98 23.01 -33.78
CA ASP A 389 -21.11 21.93 -33.34
C ASP A 389 -19.64 21.93 -33.78
N ARG A 390 -18.83 22.47 -32.84
CA ARG A 390 -17.54 21.92 -32.45
C ARG A 390 -17.47 21.96 -30.93
N GLY A 391 -17.69 20.84 -30.26
CA GLY A 391 -17.07 20.59 -28.95
C GLY A 391 -17.90 19.85 -27.90
N GLU A 392 -18.69 18.83 -28.26
CA GLU A 392 -19.21 17.85 -27.30
C GLU A 392 -18.06 17.02 -26.68
N ALA A 393 -17.50 17.48 -25.55
CA ALA A 393 -16.81 16.66 -24.52
C ALA A 393 -16.40 17.43 -23.23
N GLU A 394 -16.70 18.72 -23.07
CA GLU A 394 -16.52 19.44 -21.79
C GLU A 394 -17.72 20.35 -21.52
N GLY A 395 -18.46 20.11 -20.44
CA GLY A 395 -19.57 20.98 -20.02
C GLY A 395 -19.09 22.38 -19.64
N SER A 396 -20.01 23.36 -19.58
CA SER A 396 -19.65 24.72 -19.13
C SER A 396 -19.10 24.70 -17.70
N LEU A 397 -18.30 25.71 -17.32
CA LEU A 397 -17.80 25.86 -15.95
C LEU A 397 -18.93 25.78 -14.91
N ALA A 398 -20.11 26.31 -15.23
CA ALA A 398 -21.29 26.22 -14.40
C ALA A 398 -21.81 24.77 -14.25
N ASP A 399 -21.84 23.99 -15.33
CA ASP A 399 -22.30 22.60 -15.29
C ASP A 399 -21.35 21.71 -14.47
N ARG A 400 -20.04 21.95 -14.58
CA ARG A 400 -19.03 21.24 -13.78
C ARG A 400 -19.11 21.62 -12.30
N GLN A 401 -19.34 22.90 -11.99
CA GLN A 401 -19.58 23.38 -10.63
C GLN A 401 -20.86 22.76 -10.02
N GLU A 402 -21.92 22.62 -10.81
CA GLU A 402 -23.17 21.98 -10.38
C GLU A 402 -22.99 20.47 -10.11
N ALA A 403 -22.22 19.77 -10.96
CA ALA A 403 -21.87 18.37 -10.76
C ALA A 403 -21.09 18.16 -9.46
N LEU A 404 -20.11 19.02 -9.19
CA LEU A 404 -19.30 18.96 -7.97
C LEU A 404 -20.13 19.28 -6.72
N ARG A 405 -21.02 20.27 -6.77
CA ARG A 405 -21.95 20.58 -5.67
C ARG A 405 -22.83 19.38 -5.31
N ARG A 406 -23.36 18.67 -6.31
CA ARG A 406 -24.18 17.45 -6.11
C ARG A 406 -23.39 16.29 -5.52
N GLU A 407 -22.11 16.17 -5.86
CA GLU A 407 -21.21 15.16 -5.28
C GLU A 407 -20.99 15.41 -3.79
N ILE A 408 -20.71 16.66 -3.39
CA ILE A 408 -20.59 17.03 -1.97
C ILE A 408 -21.90 16.82 -1.21
N GLU A 409 -23.05 17.15 -1.82
CA GLU A 409 -24.36 16.93 -1.23
C GLU A 409 -24.63 15.44 -0.92
N ARG A 410 -24.27 14.56 -1.86
CA ARG A 410 -24.33 13.10 -1.69
C ARG A 410 -23.38 12.65 -0.57
N GLN A 411 -22.12 13.07 -0.61
CA GLN A 411 -21.11 12.69 0.38
C GLN A 411 -21.52 13.11 1.80
N ARG A 412 -22.09 14.32 1.97
CA ARG A 412 -22.64 14.78 3.25
C ARG A 412 -23.77 13.87 3.76
N GLY A 413 -24.63 13.38 2.86
CA GLY A 413 -25.72 12.45 3.19
C GLY A 413 -25.23 11.03 3.51
N GLU A 414 -24.09 10.63 2.95
CA GLU A 414 -23.45 9.33 3.17
C GLU A 414 -22.47 9.33 4.35
N LEU A 415 -22.20 10.50 4.95
CA LEU A 415 -21.35 10.59 6.13
C LEU A 415 -21.87 9.62 7.21
N PRO A 416 -21.00 8.77 7.78
CA PRO A 416 -21.38 7.91 8.89
C PRO A 416 -22.03 8.75 10.00
N GLY A 417 -22.99 8.17 10.74
CA GLY A 417 -23.72 8.84 11.83
C GLY A 417 -22.83 9.21 13.03
N LEU A 418 -21.86 10.10 12.81
CA LEU A 418 -20.89 10.60 13.77
C LEU A 418 -21.57 11.61 14.69
N THR A 419 -21.28 11.48 15.98
CA THR A 419 -21.86 12.31 17.05
C THR A 419 -20.80 13.22 17.68
N GLY A 420 -21.22 14.34 18.26
CA GLY A 420 -20.32 15.27 18.95
C GLY A 420 -20.06 16.57 18.18
N GLU A 421 -19.46 17.54 18.88
CA GLU A 421 -19.27 18.91 18.41
C GLU A 421 -18.40 18.98 17.14
N ALA A 422 -17.38 18.12 17.03
CA ALA A 422 -16.56 18.04 15.82
C ALA A 422 -17.35 17.52 14.60
N ALA A 423 -18.30 16.60 14.80
CA ALA A 423 -19.14 16.08 13.73
C ALA A 423 -20.17 17.11 13.26
N ASP A 424 -20.75 17.86 14.19
CA ASP A 424 -21.66 18.98 13.88
C ASP A 424 -20.95 20.10 13.14
N ALA A 425 -19.72 20.44 13.56
CA ALA A 425 -18.90 21.43 12.89
C ALA A 425 -18.47 20.97 11.47
N ALA A 426 -18.20 19.67 11.28
CA ALA A 426 -17.91 19.12 9.95
C ALA A 426 -19.12 19.24 9.01
N ARG A 427 -20.31 18.86 9.48
CA ARG A 427 -21.56 19.00 8.71
C ARG A 427 -21.86 20.46 8.35
N GLY A 428 -21.71 21.37 9.32
CA GLY A 428 -21.93 22.79 9.10
C GLY A 428 -20.91 23.42 8.14
N ALA A 429 -19.67 22.93 8.10
CA ALA A 429 -18.68 23.38 7.14
C ALA A 429 -18.98 22.89 5.71
N LEU A 430 -19.41 21.63 5.55
CA LEU A 430 -19.85 21.11 4.26
C LEU A 430 -21.11 21.81 3.73
N GLU A 431 -22.07 22.15 4.61
CA GLU A 431 -23.24 22.95 4.24
C GLU A 431 -22.86 24.37 3.77
N ARG A 432 -21.88 25.02 4.43
CA ARG A 432 -21.34 26.30 3.97
C ARG A 432 -20.64 26.17 2.62
N ALA A 433 -19.89 25.09 2.40
CA ALA A 433 -19.24 24.81 1.13
C ALA A 433 -20.28 24.68 0.00
N GLU A 434 -21.35 23.91 0.22
CA GLU A 434 -22.44 23.78 -0.77
C GLU A 434 -23.11 25.11 -1.09
N GLY A 435 -23.43 25.92 -0.08
CA GLY A 435 -24.05 27.24 -0.30
C GLY A 435 -23.13 28.23 -1.02
N ALA A 436 -21.81 28.13 -0.83
CA ALA A 436 -20.83 28.90 -1.57
C ALA A 436 -20.71 28.39 -3.02
N MET A 437 -20.71 27.06 -3.23
CA MET A 437 -20.70 26.44 -4.56
C MET A 437 -21.96 26.76 -5.38
N GLU A 438 -23.13 26.83 -4.75
CA GLU A 438 -24.38 27.25 -5.40
C GLU A 438 -24.29 28.71 -5.89
N GLN A 439 -23.73 29.59 -5.06
CA GLN A 439 -23.52 30.99 -5.44
C GLN A 439 -22.45 31.15 -6.52
N ALA A 440 -21.41 30.31 -6.50
CA ALA A 440 -20.41 30.24 -7.56
C ALA A 440 -21.05 29.78 -8.88
N GLU A 441 -21.87 28.72 -8.84
CA GLU A 441 -22.62 28.22 -9.99
C GLU A 441 -23.50 29.31 -10.60
N GLN A 442 -24.26 30.04 -9.77
CA GLN A 442 -25.09 31.14 -10.24
C GLN A 442 -24.25 32.26 -10.89
N ALA A 443 -23.14 32.65 -10.27
CA ALA A 443 -22.25 33.67 -10.81
C ALA A 443 -21.62 33.23 -12.15
N LEU A 444 -21.26 31.95 -12.28
CA LEU A 444 -20.77 31.37 -13.54
C LEU A 444 -21.86 31.38 -14.63
N ARG A 445 -23.11 31.07 -14.29
CA ARG A 445 -24.25 31.17 -15.23
C ARG A 445 -24.55 32.60 -15.66
N GLU A 446 -24.32 33.56 -14.77
CA GLU A 446 -24.51 35.00 -15.01
C GLU A 446 -23.30 35.65 -15.72
N GLY A 447 -22.20 34.91 -15.91
CA GLY A 447 -20.97 35.40 -16.53
C GLY A 447 -20.12 36.29 -15.62
N ASP A 448 -20.43 36.36 -14.33
CA ASP A 448 -19.68 37.12 -13.33
C ASP A 448 -18.55 36.26 -12.75
N LEU A 449 -17.46 36.12 -13.51
CA LEU A 449 -16.31 35.30 -13.11
C LEU A 449 -15.62 35.81 -11.85
N SER A 450 -15.60 37.14 -11.62
CA SER A 450 -15.00 37.71 -10.41
C SER A 450 -15.74 37.25 -9.16
N ARG A 451 -17.07 37.36 -9.18
CA ARG A 451 -17.91 36.87 -8.08
C ARG A 451 -17.88 35.36 -7.96
N ALA A 452 -17.78 34.63 -9.07
CA ALA A 452 -17.65 33.17 -9.05
C ALA A 452 -16.38 32.73 -8.32
N ILE A 453 -15.22 33.33 -8.62
CA ILE A 453 -13.94 33.01 -7.99
C ILE A 453 -13.98 33.30 -6.48
N ASP A 454 -14.57 34.43 -6.07
CA ASP A 454 -14.73 34.75 -4.65
C ASP A 454 -15.53 33.67 -3.92
N ARG A 455 -16.63 33.19 -4.53
CA ARG A 455 -17.46 32.12 -3.97
C ARG A 455 -16.78 30.75 -4.01
N GLN A 456 -15.98 30.46 -5.02
CA GLN A 456 -15.19 29.23 -5.09
C GLN A 456 -14.11 29.20 -4.00
N ALA A 457 -13.47 30.33 -3.70
CA ALA A 457 -12.52 30.45 -2.60
C ALA A 457 -13.19 30.17 -1.23
N GLU A 458 -14.38 30.76 -1.00
CA GLU A 458 -15.19 30.46 0.20
C GLU A 458 -15.56 28.97 0.30
N ALA A 459 -15.88 28.33 -0.83
CA ALA A 459 -16.17 26.89 -0.88
C ALA A 459 -14.94 26.03 -0.52
N ILE A 460 -13.76 26.36 -1.07
CA ILE A 460 -12.49 25.65 -0.77
C ILE A 460 -12.15 25.77 0.72
N ASP A 461 -12.28 26.96 1.30
CA ASP A 461 -12.00 27.16 2.73
C ASP A 461 -12.95 26.36 3.61
N ALA A 462 -14.25 26.34 3.27
CA ALA A 462 -15.26 25.55 3.96
C ALA A 462 -15.03 24.04 3.81
N LEU A 463 -14.61 23.54 2.65
CA LEU A 463 -14.23 22.14 2.45
C LEU A 463 -13.01 21.74 3.29
N ARG A 464 -11.96 22.59 3.32
CA ARG A 464 -10.76 22.36 4.13
C ARG A 464 -11.09 22.36 5.63
N GLU A 465 -11.99 23.23 6.06
CA GLU A 465 -12.52 23.23 7.42
C GLU A 465 -13.29 21.94 7.70
N GLY A 466 -14.19 21.53 6.80
CA GLY A 466 -14.95 20.28 6.89
C GLY A 466 -14.06 19.05 7.08
N LEU A 467 -13.00 18.90 6.28
CA LEU A 467 -12.03 17.81 6.40
C LEU A 467 -11.30 17.80 7.76
N ARG A 468 -10.89 18.97 8.28
CA ARG A 468 -10.23 19.06 9.60
C ARG A 468 -11.17 18.71 10.75
N HIS A 469 -12.43 19.11 10.66
CA HIS A 469 -13.44 18.77 11.66
C HIS A 469 -13.86 17.30 11.58
N LEU A 470 -13.99 16.75 10.36
CA LEU A 470 -14.31 15.35 10.14
C LEU A 470 -13.21 14.42 10.66
N GLY A 471 -11.95 14.75 10.43
CA GLY A 471 -10.81 14.01 11.00
C GLY A 471 -10.81 13.99 12.54
N ARG A 472 -11.15 15.10 13.19
CA ARG A 472 -11.34 15.16 14.64
C ARG A 472 -12.54 14.35 15.11
N ALA A 473 -13.68 14.45 14.42
CA ALA A 473 -14.88 13.69 14.73
C ALA A 473 -14.64 12.17 14.67
N LEU A 474 -13.87 11.71 13.69
CA LEU A 474 -13.49 10.31 13.55
C LEU A 474 -12.57 9.84 14.69
N ALA A 475 -11.63 10.68 15.11
CA ALA A 475 -10.76 10.41 16.26
C ALA A 475 -11.55 10.37 17.59
N GLU A 476 -12.51 11.30 17.78
CA GLU A 476 -13.35 11.38 19.00
C GLU A 476 -14.34 10.22 19.12
N ASN A 477 -14.90 9.73 18.00
CA ASN A 477 -15.88 8.63 18.00
C ASN A 477 -15.22 7.23 18.00
N GLY A 478 -13.94 7.12 18.38
CA GLY A 478 -13.29 5.84 18.67
C GLY A 478 -13.14 4.88 17.48
N ARG A 479 -13.08 5.41 16.25
CA ARG A 479 -12.84 4.62 15.02
C ARG A 479 -11.38 4.53 14.61
N LEU A 480 -10.47 5.12 15.39
CA LEU A 480 -9.05 4.76 15.42
C LEU A 480 -8.72 4.22 16.83
N PRO A 481 -7.89 3.17 16.95
CA PRO A 481 -7.41 2.73 18.26
C PRO A 481 -6.61 3.85 18.93
N PRO A 482 -6.80 4.11 20.25
CA PRO A 482 -5.90 4.97 20.99
C PRO A 482 -4.49 4.35 21.05
N PRO A 483 -3.41 5.16 21.07
CA PRO A 483 -2.08 4.62 21.25
C PRO A 483 -1.97 3.94 22.62
N GLU A 484 -1.57 2.67 22.61
CA GLU A 484 -1.37 1.85 23.81
C GLU A 484 -0.35 2.50 24.75
N GLN A 485 -0.83 3.04 25.88
CA GLN A 485 0.01 3.29 27.04
C GLN A 485 0.19 1.97 27.80
N GLN A 486 1.37 1.36 27.64
CA GLN A 486 1.79 0.23 28.45
C GLN A 486 1.87 0.64 29.92
N THR A 487 1.00 0.05 30.73
CA THR A 487 1.17 -0.12 32.18
C THR A 487 2.38 -1.00 32.46
N ALA A 488 3.35 -0.51 33.23
CA ALA A 488 4.41 -1.32 33.81
C ALA A 488 4.34 -1.23 35.35
N GLU A 489 3.91 -2.32 35.97
CA GLU A 489 4.08 -2.62 37.39
C GLU A 489 5.45 -3.29 37.60
N GLY A 490 6.19 -2.84 38.63
CA GLY A 490 7.07 -3.69 39.44
C GLY A 490 8.60 -3.50 39.34
N GLY A 491 9.20 -2.90 40.38
CA GLY A 491 10.34 -3.52 41.08
C GLY A 491 11.76 -2.90 41.00
N GLU A 492 12.05 -1.98 41.92
CA GLU A 492 13.26 -1.83 42.78
C GLU A 492 14.70 -1.51 42.26
N ASP A 493 15.21 -0.42 42.85
CA ASP A 493 16.56 -0.09 43.35
C ASP A 493 17.80 0.08 42.43
N GLY A 494 18.42 1.29 42.51
CA GLY A 494 19.88 1.46 42.30
C GLY A 494 20.40 2.72 41.59
N GLN A 495 20.41 3.88 42.27
CA GLN A 495 21.39 4.98 42.18
C GLN A 495 21.98 5.47 40.81
N GLY A 496 21.50 6.64 40.37
CA GLY A 496 22.36 7.83 40.14
C GLY A 496 23.14 8.01 38.82
N ARG A 497 22.48 8.56 37.78
CA ARG A 497 23.04 9.57 36.84
C ARG A 497 21.93 10.16 35.93
N PRO A 498 21.86 11.49 35.69
CA PRO A 498 20.82 12.09 34.87
C PRO A 498 21.10 11.90 33.37
N VAL A 499 20.16 11.29 32.64
CA VAL A 499 20.20 11.08 31.18
C VAL A 499 19.30 12.12 30.49
N PRO A 500 19.69 12.73 29.35
CA PRO A 500 18.96 13.83 28.72
C PRO A 500 17.80 13.35 27.81
N GLY A 501 16.70 14.10 27.82
CA GLY A 501 15.77 14.27 26.68
C GLY A 501 14.98 13.04 26.19
N ARG A 502 13.81 12.78 26.79
CA ARG A 502 12.75 12.00 26.12
C ARG A 502 12.15 12.85 24.97
N ARG A 503 12.32 12.39 23.73
CA ARG A 503 11.59 12.83 22.53
C ARG A 503 10.34 11.97 22.38
N ASP A 504 9.24 12.60 22.00
CA ASP A 504 8.04 11.91 21.48
C ASP A 504 8.40 11.17 20.15
N PRO A 505 7.70 10.09 19.74
CA PRO A 505 7.91 9.39 18.45
C PRO A 505 7.82 10.25 17.17
N LEU A 506 7.48 11.54 17.24
CA LEU A 506 7.69 12.52 16.16
C LEU A 506 8.76 13.59 16.48
N GLY A 507 9.71 13.28 17.37
CA GLY A 507 10.95 14.04 17.57
C GLY A 507 10.84 15.39 18.29
N ARG A 508 9.70 15.73 18.89
CA ARG A 508 9.50 17.01 19.61
C ARG A 508 9.76 16.89 21.11
N GLN A 509 10.34 17.95 21.68
CA GLN A 509 10.45 18.19 23.13
C GLN A 509 9.30 19.09 23.55
N LEU A 510 8.56 18.73 24.60
CA LEU A 510 7.53 19.59 25.18
C LEU A 510 8.16 20.55 26.19
N GLY A 511 7.95 21.85 25.99
CA GLY A 511 8.36 22.93 26.87
C GLY A 511 7.54 24.19 26.59
N GLU A 512 6.31 24.17 27.10
CA GLU A 512 5.50 25.26 27.69
C GLU A 512 5.75 26.74 27.28
N GLY A 513 4.74 27.35 26.61
CA GLY A 513 4.31 28.72 26.92
C GLY A 513 4.16 29.75 25.79
N GLY A 514 2.96 29.83 25.20
CA GLY A 514 2.21 31.10 25.07
C GLY A 514 2.38 32.02 23.85
N ASP A 515 1.34 31.98 23.00
CA ASP A 515 0.66 33.12 22.34
C ASP A 515 1.15 33.71 20.99
N LEU A 516 0.37 33.33 19.95
CA LEU A 516 -0.16 34.07 18.79
C LEU A 516 0.76 34.98 17.93
N GLY A 517 0.94 34.56 16.66
CA GLY A 517 1.30 35.46 15.56
C GLY A 517 1.81 34.73 14.32
N SER A 518 1.14 34.97 13.19
CA SER A 518 1.31 34.40 11.84
C SER A 518 2.74 34.29 11.25
N ASP A 519 2.94 33.18 10.54
CA ASP A 519 3.62 33.03 9.23
C ASP A 519 5.16 32.98 9.10
N GLN A 520 5.60 32.09 8.20
CA GLN A 520 6.94 31.92 7.61
C GLN A 520 8.13 31.59 8.53
N THR A 521 8.47 30.30 8.58
CA THR A 521 9.66 29.73 9.23
C THR A 521 10.96 30.20 8.54
N LEU A 522 11.62 31.21 9.12
CA LEU A 522 13.00 31.57 8.85
C LEU A 522 13.95 30.60 9.58
N GLY A 523 15.01 30.16 8.89
CA GLY A 523 16.10 29.34 9.44
C GLY A 523 16.98 30.07 10.47
N PRO A 524 18.01 29.38 11.01
CA PRO A 524 18.64 29.71 12.28
C PRO A 524 19.28 31.11 12.34
N THR A 525 19.22 31.68 13.54
CA THR A 525 19.31 33.10 13.93
C THR A 525 20.61 33.86 13.59
N GLU A 526 21.58 33.25 12.90
CA GLU A 526 22.82 33.94 12.47
C GLU A 526 22.69 34.67 11.12
N ASP A 527 21.77 34.27 10.24
CA ASP A 527 21.57 34.94 8.94
C ASP A 527 20.69 36.21 9.01
N VAL A 528 19.93 36.39 10.09
CA VAL A 528 18.98 37.50 10.22
C VAL A 528 19.68 38.84 10.37
N TYR A 529 20.77 38.91 11.13
CA TYR A 529 21.54 40.15 11.31
C TYR A 529 22.25 40.59 10.03
N ARG A 530 22.83 39.64 9.29
CA ARG A 530 23.50 39.92 8.00
C ARG A 530 22.50 40.37 6.94
N ARG A 531 21.34 39.72 6.87
CA ARG A 531 20.25 40.08 5.95
C ARG A 531 19.60 41.42 6.31
N ALA A 532 19.53 41.77 7.59
CA ALA A 532 19.09 43.09 8.03
C ALA A 532 20.08 44.21 7.63
N GLU A 533 21.39 43.96 7.71
CA GLU A 533 22.41 44.90 7.23
C GLU A 533 22.36 45.08 5.71
N GLU A 534 22.16 44.00 4.95
CA GLU A 534 21.99 44.04 3.50
C GLU A 534 20.75 44.84 3.08
N LEU A 535 19.61 44.63 3.77
CA LEU A 535 18.39 45.38 3.53
C LEU A 535 18.53 46.87 3.89
N LEU A 536 19.16 47.21 5.01
CA LEU A 536 19.45 48.60 5.38
C LEU A 536 20.39 49.29 4.37
N ALA A 537 21.39 48.58 3.86
CA ALA A 537 22.28 49.09 2.82
C ALA A 537 21.53 49.38 1.51
N GLU A 538 20.62 48.48 1.13
CA GLU A 538 19.78 48.62 -0.06
C GLU A 538 18.81 49.81 0.06
N ILE A 539 18.20 50.00 1.23
CA ILE A 539 17.31 51.13 1.50
C ILE A 539 18.08 52.45 1.46
N ARG A 540 19.29 52.52 2.06
CA ARG A 540 20.16 53.72 1.99
C ARG A 540 20.57 54.05 0.57
N ARG A 541 20.91 53.04 -0.24
CA ARG A 541 21.26 53.22 -1.65
C ARG A 541 20.09 53.83 -2.44
N ARG A 542 18.90 53.24 -2.31
CA ARG A 542 17.69 53.69 -3.02
C ARG A 542 17.19 55.06 -2.54
N ALA A 543 17.37 55.39 -1.26
CA ALA A 543 17.03 56.70 -0.71
C ALA A 543 17.95 57.83 -1.23
N ALA A 544 19.14 57.50 -1.73
CA ALA A 544 20.09 58.45 -2.31
C ALA A 544 19.88 58.71 -3.82
N GLU A 545 19.05 57.90 -4.49
CA GLU A 545 18.73 58.02 -5.93
C GLU A 545 17.70 59.16 -6.16
N GLN A 546 18.17 60.35 -6.52
CA GLN A 546 17.33 61.56 -6.67
C GLN A 546 16.27 61.48 -7.79
N GLU A 547 16.42 60.55 -8.74
CA GLU A 547 15.49 60.38 -9.86
C GLU A 547 14.26 59.53 -9.52
N ARG A 548 14.19 58.96 -8.31
CA ARG A 548 13.04 58.17 -7.89
C ARG A 548 11.79 59.02 -7.63
N PRO A 549 10.59 58.44 -7.77
CA PRO A 549 9.34 59.11 -7.44
C PRO A 549 9.34 59.64 -6.00
N LYS A 550 8.89 60.89 -5.79
CA LYS A 550 8.95 61.56 -4.47
C LYS A 550 8.29 60.77 -3.33
N HIS A 551 7.15 60.14 -3.61
CA HIS A 551 6.42 59.36 -2.60
C HIS A 551 7.21 58.14 -2.12
N GLU A 552 8.03 57.55 -3.01
CA GLU A 552 8.86 56.40 -2.69
C GLU A 552 10.10 56.83 -1.88
N LEU A 553 10.74 57.95 -2.26
CA LEU A 553 11.84 58.53 -1.49
C LEU A 553 11.41 58.92 -0.07
N ASP A 554 10.21 59.50 0.08
CA ASP A 554 9.66 59.85 1.38
C ASP A 554 9.33 58.62 2.23
N TYR A 555 8.92 57.51 1.61
CA TYR A 555 8.70 56.23 2.29
C TYR A 555 10.03 55.62 2.75
N LEU A 556 11.04 55.57 1.88
CA LEU A 556 12.37 55.02 2.20
C LEU A 556 13.08 55.83 3.30
N ARG A 557 12.97 57.17 3.30
CA ARG A 557 13.50 58.03 4.37
C ARG A 557 12.81 57.76 5.71
N ARG A 558 11.49 57.60 5.70
CA ARG A 558 10.71 57.29 6.92
C ARG A 558 11.02 55.91 7.46
N LEU A 559 11.37 54.96 6.58
CA LEU A 559 11.86 53.65 6.98
C LEU A 559 13.23 53.77 7.66
N LEU A 560 14.15 54.57 7.13
CA LEU A 560 15.48 54.80 7.73
C LEU A 560 15.44 55.53 9.07
N GLU A 561 14.44 56.40 9.32
CA GLU A 561 14.27 57.06 10.63
C GLU A 561 13.76 56.11 11.72
N ARG A 562 13.17 54.98 11.34
CA ARG A 562 12.52 54.04 12.26
C ARG A 562 13.43 52.88 12.70
N PHE A 563 14.66 52.84 12.20
CA PHE A 563 15.69 51.84 12.49
C PHE A 563 16.94 52.45 13.13
#